data_AF-A0A415RD42-F1
#
_entry.id   AF-A0A415RD42-F1
#
_cell.length_a   1.000
_cell.length_b   1.000
_cell.length_c   1.000
_cell.angle_alpha   90.00
_cell.angle_beta   90.00
_cell.angle_gamma   90.00
#
_symmetry.space_group_name_H-M   'P 1'
#
loop_
_entity.id
_entity.type
_entity.pdbx_description
1 polymer ?
#
loop_
_entity_poly.entity_id
_entity_poly.type
_entity_poly.pdbx_seq_one_letter_code
_entity_poly.pdbx_strand_id
1 'polypeptide(L)'
;MKEKNAYIFFNCDEEKSQKSMNLFYNKEIYRDLKLARRALYAKIEEELAAGRIHAKEEDIPAIREAILNGDPTKASDYIQYGIIEAFPIV
;
A
#
# COMPACT_ATOMS: atom_id res chain seq x y z
N MET A 1 12.50 21.69 0.10
CA MET A 1 12.90 20.27 0.01
C MET A 1 11.65 19.50 -0.37
N LYS A 2 11.66 18.66 -1.41
CA LYS A 2 10.57 17.70 -1.62
C LYS A 2 10.53 16.82 -0.38
N GLU A 3 9.43 16.85 0.37
CA GLU A 3 9.23 15.97 1.51
C GLU A 3 9.49 14.54 1.07
N LYS A 4 10.42 13.86 1.73
CA LYS A 4 10.73 12.47 1.43
C LYS A 4 9.67 11.63 2.12
N ASN A 5 8.61 11.29 1.42
CA ASN A 5 7.61 10.40 1.98
C ASN A 5 8.17 8.97 2.08
N ALA A 6 7.69 8.26 3.09
CA ALA A 6 7.70 6.81 3.16
C ALA A 6 6.26 6.32 3.16
N TYR A 7 6.07 5.11 2.68
CA TYR A 7 4.78 4.46 2.62
C TYR A 7 4.83 3.19 3.45
N ILE A 8 3.74 2.91 4.15
CA ILE A 8 3.55 1.65 4.86
C ILE A 8 2.22 1.07 4.39
N PHE A 9 2.25 -0.20 3.99
CA PHE A 9 1.04 -0.96 3.70
C PHE A 9 0.53 -1.59 4.98
N PHE A 10 -0.78 -1.47 5.22
CA PHE A 10 -1.45 -2.12 6.33
C PHE A 10 -2.59 -3.02 5.86
N ASN A 11 -2.58 -4.29 6.29
CA ASN A 11 -3.82 -5.06 6.37
C ASN A 11 -4.73 -4.44 7.46
N CYS A 12 -6.02 -4.27 7.15
CA CYS A 12 -7.02 -3.64 8.02
C CYS A 12 -8.42 -4.24 7.79
N ASP A 13 -9.40 -3.79 8.58
CA ASP A 13 -10.82 -4.08 8.36
C ASP A 13 -11.39 -3.31 7.14
N GLU A 14 -12.66 -3.57 6.80
CA GLU A 14 -13.36 -2.88 5.70
C GLU A 14 -13.45 -1.37 5.91
N GLU A 15 -13.58 -0.94 7.17
CA GLU A 15 -13.67 0.47 7.55
C GLU A 15 -12.31 1.18 7.53
N LYS A 16 -11.22 0.44 7.26
CA LYS A 16 -9.83 0.92 7.31
C LYS A 16 -9.52 1.58 8.64
N SER A 17 -10.10 1.05 9.72
CA SER A 17 -9.97 1.63 11.05
C SER A 17 -8.51 1.55 11.52
N GLN A 18 -7.98 2.62 12.10
CA GLN A 18 -6.59 2.61 12.60
C GLN A 18 -6.34 1.51 13.66
N LYS A 19 -7.39 1.09 14.38
CA LYS A 19 -7.30 0.02 15.38
C LYS A 19 -7.12 -1.37 14.76
N SER A 20 -7.53 -1.56 13.52
CA SER A 20 -7.39 -2.83 12.78
C SER A 20 -6.09 -2.90 11.97
N MET A 21 -5.37 -1.78 11.80
CA MET A 21 -4.08 -1.74 11.12
C MET A 21 -3.06 -2.62 11.85
N ASN A 22 -2.76 -3.78 11.27
CA ASN A 22 -2.03 -4.82 11.99
C ASN A 22 -0.51 -4.61 11.99
N LEU A 23 0.00 -3.82 12.94
CA LEU A 23 1.43 -3.54 13.13
C LEU A 23 2.33 -4.80 13.18
N PHE A 24 1.81 -5.97 13.55
CA PHE A 24 2.61 -7.20 13.59
C PHE A 24 2.97 -7.74 12.20
N TYR A 25 2.19 -7.41 11.18
CA TYR A 25 2.42 -7.80 9.79
C TYR A 25 2.95 -6.64 8.93
N ASN A 26 2.84 -5.41 9.41
CA ASN A 26 3.10 -4.18 8.66
C ASN A 26 4.41 -3.51 9.10
N LYS A 27 5.51 -4.27 9.06
CA LYS A 27 6.84 -3.87 9.57
C LYS A 27 7.73 -3.16 8.54
N GLU A 28 7.31 -3.16 7.28
CA GLU A 28 8.13 -2.64 6.18
C GLU A 28 7.79 -1.21 5.85
N ILE A 29 8.84 -0.39 5.72
CA ILE A 29 8.74 1.02 5.37
C ILE A 29 9.31 1.20 3.97
N TYR A 30 8.47 1.61 3.03
CA TYR A 30 8.85 1.82 1.63
C TYR A 30 9.10 3.30 1.39
N ARG A 31 10.37 3.70 1.35
CA ARG A 31 10.73 5.09 1.00
C ARG A 31 10.22 5.43 -0.41
N ASP A 32 10.01 6.71 -0.70
CA ASP A 32 9.62 7.18 -2.02
C ASP A 32 10.77 7.09 -3.05
N LEU A 33 11.16 5.85 -3.38
CA LEU A 33 12.20 5.48 -4.34
C LEU A 33 11.60 4.46 -5.31
N LYS A 34 12.01 4.49 -6.58
CA LYS A 34 11.52 3.55 -7.60
C LYS A 34 11.65 2.07 -7.19
N LEU A 35 12.75 1.71 -6.54
CA LEU A 35 12.98 0.35 -6.07
C LEU A 35 12.03 -0.03 -4.92
N ALA A 36 11.83 0.86 -3.96
CA ALA A 36 10.96 0.63 -2.81
C ALA A 36 9.47 0.62 -3.20
N ARG A 37 9.06 1.43 -4.18
CA ARG A 37 7.71 1.37 -4.78
C ARG A 37 7.43 0.01 -5.44
N ARG A 38 8.43 -0.57 -6.12
CA ARG A 38 8.31 -1.92 -6.68
C ARG A 38 8.17 -2.98 -5.58
N ALA A 39 8.91 -2.85 -4.48
CA ALA A 39 8.77 -3.74 -3.33
C ALA A 39 7.39 -3.61 -2.66
N LEU A 40 6.86 -2.38 -2.52
CA LEU A 40 5.50 -2.13 -2.03
C LEU A 40 4.45 -2.80 -2.92
N TYR A 41 4.58 -2.66 -4.24
CA TYR A 41 3.67 -3.32 -5.18
C TYR A 41 3.75 -4.85 -5.10
N ALA A 42 4.96 -5.41 -5.04
CA ALA A 42 5.16 -6.85 -4.87
C ALA A 42 4.52 -7.37 -3.57
N LYS A 43 4.63 -6.60 -2.47
CA LYS A 43 3.96 -6.93 -1.21
C LYS A 43 2.43 -7.00 -1.39
N ILE A 44 1.83 -6.06 -2.11
CA ILE A 44 0.38 -6.08 -2.38
C ILE A 44 -0.01 -7.28 -3.25
N GLU A 45 0.80 -7.63 -4.25
CA GLU A 45 0.58 -8.84 -5.05
C GLU A 45 0.62 -10.11 -4.20
N GLU A 46 1.55 -10.22 -3.25
CA GLU A 46 1.61 -11.35 -2.30
C GLU A 46 0.36 -11.42 -1.41
N GLU A 47 -0.12 -10.28 -0.92
CA GLU A 47 -1.31 -10.21 -0.06
C GLU A 47 -2.60 -10.54 -0.84
N LEU A 48 -2.69 -10.10 -2.11
CA LEU A 48 -3.77 -10.46 -3.04
C LEU A 48 -3.75 -11.97 -3.34
N ALA A 49 -2.57 -12.52 -3.67
CA ALA A 49 -2.40 -13.94 -3.98
C ALA A 49 -2.70 -14.84 -2.75
N ALA A 50 -2.41 -14.34 -1.54
CA ALA A 50 -2.77 -15.01 -0.30
C ALA A 50 -4.25 -14.86 0.09
N GLY A 51 -5.04 -14.07 -0.66
CA GLY A 51 -6.45 -13.79 -0.37
C GLY A 51 -6.68 -12.98 0.90
N ARG A 52 -5.65 -12.32 1.43
CA ARG A 52 -5.70 -11.51 2.66
C ARG A 52 -6.25 -10.11 2.41
N ILE A 53 -6.11 -9.62 1.19
CA ILE A 53 -6.75 -8.40 0.69
C ILE A 53 -7.46 -8.71 -0.61
N HIS A 54 -8.47 -7.93 -0.95
CA HIS A 54 -9.24 -8.10 -2.19
C HIS A 54 -9.17 -6.84 -3.03
N ALA A 55 -9.06 -7.01 -4.34
CA ALA A 55 -9.20 -5.95 -5.33
C ALA A 55 -9.93 -6.56 -6.53
N LYS A 56 -10.65 -5.75 -7.29
CA LYS A 56 -11.22 -6.24 -8.56
C LYS A 56 -10.09 -6.42 -9.56
N GLU A 57 -10.17 -7.44 -10.40
CA GLU A 57 -9.15 -7.71 -11.42
C GLU A 57 -8.96 -6.52 -12.39
N GLU A 58 -10.03 -5.80 -12.71
CA GLU A 58 -10.04 -4.59 -13.53
C GLU A 58 -9.25 -3.42 -12.91
N ASP A 59 -9.12 -3.39 -11.59
CA ASP A 59 -8.46 -2.31 -10.85
C ASP A 59 -6.97 -2.60 -10.57
N ILE A 60 -6.50 -3.83 -10.77
CA ILE A 60 -5.09 -4.22 -10.57
C ILE A 60 -4.12 -3.32 -11.39
N PRO A 61 -4.38 -3.02 -12.68
CA PRO A 61 -3.54 -2.08 -13.43
C PRO A 61 -3.51 -0.67 -12.82
N ALA A 62 -4.63 -0.19 -12.25
CA ALA A 62 -4.71 1.12 -11.61
C ALA A 62 -3.92 1.17 -10.31
N ILE A 63 -3.99 0.10 -9.48
CA ILE A 63 -3.16 -0.08 -8.28
C ILE A 63 -1.67 0.01 -8.65
N ARG A 64 -1.26 -0.73 -9.68
CA ARG A 64 0.12 -0.75 -10.16
C ARG A 64 0.59 0.63 -10.59
N GLU A 65 -0.22 1.35 -11.37
CA GLU A 65 0.13 2.67 -11.87
C GLU A 65 0.23 3.70 -10.74
N ALA A 66 -0.72 3.69 -9.80
CA ALA A 66 -0.71 4.55 -8.63
C ALA A 66 0.57 4.36 -7.79
N ILE A 67 1.01 3.12 -7.58
CA ILE A 67 2.20 2.84 -6.76
C ILE A 67 3.49 3.16 -7.51
N LEU A 68 3.62 2.71 -8.77
CA LEU A 68 4.88 2.80 -9.49
C LEU A 68 5.16 4.20 -10.05
N ASN A 69 4.13 4.89 -10.55
CA ASN A 69 4.26 6.13 -11.30
C ASN A 69 3.49 7.30 -10.68
N GLY A 70 2.46 7.02 -9.87
CA GLY A 70 1.58 8.02 -9.25
C GLY A 70 1.81 8.23 -7.76
N ASP A 71 0.70 8.40 -7.03
CA ASP A 71 0.65 8.48 -5.57
C ASP A 71 0.24 7.10 -5.01
N PRO A 72 1.13 6.40 -4.27
CA PRO A 72 0.82 5.10 -3.70
C PRO A 72 -0.40 5.08 -2.78
N THR A 73 -0.75 6.20 -2.13
CA THR A 73 -1.92 6.24 -1.23
C THR A 73 -3.24 6.03 -1.98
N LYS A 74 -3.30 6.43 -3.26
CA LYS A 74 -4.45 6.26 -4.14
C LYS A 74 -4.76 4.82 -4.50
N ALA A 75 -3.77 3.92 -4.42
CA ALA A 75 -4.04 2.50 -4.60
C ALA A 75 -4.98 1.95 -3.52
N SER A 76 -5.05 2.59 -2.33
CA SER A 76 -5.96 2.19 -1.26
C SER A 76 -7.44 2.23 -1.69
N ASP A 77 -7.83 3.10 -2.63
CA ASP A 77 -9.23 3.22 -3.07
C ASP A 77 -9.71 1.96 -3.83
N TYR A 78 -8.77 1.17 -4.36
CA TYR A 78 -9.02 -0.05 -5.12
C TYR A 78 -8.83 -1.33 -4.30
N ILE A 79 -8.35 -1.21 -3.05
CA ILE A 79 -8.01 -2.34 -2.18
C ILE A 79 -9.01 -2.40 -1.01
N GLN A 80 -9.59 -3.59 -0.83
CA GLN A 80 -10.37 -3.98 0.36
C GLN A 80 -9.48 -4.71 1.36
N TYR A 81 -9.70 -4.46 2.64
CA TYR A 81 -8.91 -4.99 3.76
C TYR A 81 -7.43 -4.58 3.74
N GLY A 82 -7.10 -3.52 2.99
CA GLY A 82 -5.75 -2.97 2.90
C GLY A 82 -5.75 -1.46 2.68
N ILE A 83 -4.73 -0.79 3.22
CA ILE A 83 -4.53 0.65 3.07
C ILE A 83 -3.03 0.98 3.01
N ILE A 84 -2.68 1.99 2.23
CA ILE A 84 -1.32 2.51 2.12
C ILE A 84 -1.30 3.91 2.71
N GLU A 85 -0.54 4.09 3.78
CA GLU A 85 -0.40 5.36 4.47
C GLU A 85 0.94 6.01 4.16
N ALA A 86 0.93 7.34 4.00
CA ALA A 86 2.12 8.14 3.75
C ALA A 86 2.62 8.79 5.03
N PHE A 87 3.92 8.68 5.28
CA PHE A 87 4.62 9.24 6.43
C PHE A 87 5.76 10.15 5.95
N PRO A 88 5.77 11.43 6.35
CA PRO A 88 6.89 12.32 6.01
C PRO A 88 8.14 11.88 6.78
N ILE A 89 9.27 11.71 6.07
CA ILE A 89 10.58 11.50 6.69
C ILE A 89 11.26 12.87 6.85
N VAL A 90 11.46 13.28 8.10
CA VAL A 90 12.21 14.47 8.51
C VAL A 90 13.71 14.20 8.47
#